data_AF-A0A7S3FHY6-F1
#
_entry.id   AF-A0A7S3FHY6-F1
#
_cell.length_a   1.000
_cell.length_b   1.000
_cell.length_c   1.000
_cell.angle_alpha   90.00
_cell.angle_beta   90.00
_cell.angle_gamma   90.00
#
_symmetry.space_group_name_H-M   'P 1'
#
loop_
_entity.id
_entity.type
_entity.pdbx_description
1 polymer ?
#
loop_
_entity_poly.entity_id
_entity_poly.type
_entity_poly.pdbx_seq_one_letter_code
_entity_poly.pdbx_strand_id
1 'polypeptide(L)'
;GFRAPFVQAAAQEVVARGDDWLLSLSAERATAEEARAELMALRGVGRKVADCVLMASLGHHSVVPVDTHCWQMVQRWYLPHLRGKSLTAARYEEAASAIT
;
A
#
# COMPACT_ATOMS: atom_id res chain seq x y z
N GLY A 1 13.72 8.14 -16.05
CA GLY A 1 14.27 8.03 -14.68
C GLY A 1 14.29 6.59 -14.22
N PHE A 2 14.90 6.28 -13.06
CA PHE A 2 15.12 4.90 -12.60
C PHE A 2 13.85 4.04 -12.44
N ARG A 3 12.68 4.67 -12.29
CA ARG A 3 11.38 3.98 -12.16
C ARG A 3 10.74 3.58 -13.49
N ALA A 4 11.24 4.08 -14.63
CA ALA A 4 10.63 3.80 -15.93
C ALA A 4 10.51 2.29 -16.24
N PRO A 5 11.51 1.44 -15.94
CA PRO A 5 11.40 0.00 -16.15
C PRO A 5 10.33 -0.68 -15.27
N PHE A 6 10.00 -0.11 -14.10
CA PHE A 6 8.96 -0.65 -13.22
C PHE A 6 7.57 -0.34 -13.74
N VAL A 7 7.35 0.88 -14.25
CA VAL A 7 6.06 1.25 -14.86
C VAL A 7 5.75 0.36 -16.06
N GLN A 8 6.73 0.14 -16.93
CA GLN A 8 6.55 -0.73 -18.10
C GLN A 8 6.26 -2.18 -17.69
N ALA A 9 7.04 -2.74 -16.75
CA ALA A 9 6.85 -4.11 -16.28
C ALA A 9 5.49 -4.29 -15.61
N ALA A 10 5.11 -3.39 -14.69
CA ALA A 10 3.82 -3.44 -14.02
C ALA A 10 2.65 -3.35 -15.00
N ALA A 11 2.72 -2.46 -16.01
CA ALA A 11 1.69 -2.37 -17.04
C ALA A 11 1.56 -3.67 -17.85
N GLN A 12 2.67 -4.31 -18.22
CA GLN A 12 2.66 -5.59 -18.92
C GLN A 12 2.07 -6.71 -18.06
N GLU A 13 2.42 -6.76 -16.77
CA GLU A 13 1.86 -7.73 -15.83
C GLU A 13 0.35 -7.54 -15.64
N VAL A 14 -0.13 -6.30 -15.51
CA VAL A 14 -1.56 -6.01 -15.39
C VAL A 14 -2.33 -6.47 -16.63
N VAL A 15 -1.84 -6.15 -17.83
CA VAL A 15 -2.45 -6.62 -19.08
C VAL A 15 -2.46 -8.14 -19.17
N ALA A 16 -1.38 -8.80 -18.75
CA ALA A 16 -1.30 -10.27 -18.77
C ALA A 16 -2.27 -10.94 -17.79
N ARG A 17 -2.65 -10.27 -16.70
CA ARG A 17 -3.66 -10.77 -15.74
C ARG A 17 -5.11 -10.58 -16.21
N GLY A 18 -5.32 -9.77 -17.25
CA GLY A 18 -6.62 -9.55 -17.90
C GLY A 18 -7.41 -8.36 -17.36
N ASP A 19 -8.38 -7.90 -18.16
CA ASP A 19 -9.04 -6.61 -17.98
C ASP A 19 -9.82 -6.47 -16.66
N ASP A 20 -10.40 -7.56 -16.13
CA ASP A 20 -11.15 -7.54 -14.87
C ASP A 20 -10.27 -7.73 -13.64
N TRP A 21 -8.99 -8.13 -13.80
CA TRP A 21 -8.15 -8.46 -12.65
C TRP A 21 -8.01 -7.31 -11.65
N LEU A 22 -7.81 -6.08 -12.12
CA LEU A 22 -7.67 -4.95 -11.20
C LEU A 22 -8.98 -4.64 -10.46
N LEU A 23 -10.13 -4.80 -11.13
CA LEU A 23 -11.45 -4.56 -10.55
C LEU A 23 -11.87 -5.68 -9.58
N SER A 24 -11.39 -6.91 -9.79
CA SER A 24 -11.60 -8.01 -8.84
C SER A 24 -10.95 -7.76 -7.48
N LEU A 25 -9.97 -6.85 -7.41
CA LEU A 25 -9.31 -6.43 -6.16
C LEU A 25 -10.07 -5.33 -5.40
N SER A 26 -11.21 -4.86 -5.91
CA SER A 26 -12.03 -3.83 -5.25
C SER A 26 -12.60 -4.32 -3.91
N ALA A 27 -12.91 -3.38 -3.02
CA ALA A 27 -13.48 -3.66 -1.70
C ALA A 27 -14.85 -4.37 -1.74
N GLU A 28 -15.53 -4.35 -2.89
CA GLU A 28 -16.77 -5.10 -3.11
C GLU A 28 -16.52 -6.59 -3.39
N ARG A 29 -15.31 -6.96 -3.81
CA ARG A 29 -15.00 -8.29 -4.37
C ARG A 29 -13.86 -9.03 -3.67
N ALA A 30 -12.96 -8.33 -2.98
CA ALA A 30 -11.82 -8.91 -2.28
C ALA A 30 -11.54 -8.21 -0.94
N THR A 31 -10.85 -8.89 -0.04
CA THR A 31 -10.36 -8.25 1.20
C THR A 31 -9.14 -7.37 0.93
N ALA A 32 -8.90 -6.40 1.81
CA ALA A 32 -7.73 -5.51 1.74
C ALA A 32 -6.39 -6.26 1.84
N GLU A 33 -6.37 -7.43 2.46
CA GLU A 33 -5.17 -8.25 2.60
C GLU A 33 -4.84 -9.00 1.31
N GLU A 34 -5.84 -9.69 0.73
CA GLU A 34 -5.71 -10.40 -0.55
C GLU A 34 -5.33 -9.43 -1.67
N ALA A 35 -6.06 -8.32 -1.79
CA ALA A 35 -5.81 -7.31 -2.81
C ALA A 35 -4.42 -6.68 -2.69
N ARG A 36 -3.92 -6.51 -1.46
CA ARG A 36 -2.56 -6.00 -1.21
C ARG A 36 -1.49 -6.99 -1.64
N ALA A 37 -1.66 -8.27 -1.31
CA ALA A 37 -0.73 -9.31 -1.70
C ALA A 37 -0.61 -9.39 -3.23
N GLU A 38 -1.76 -9.34 -3.93
CA GLU A 38 -1.83 -9.32 -5.39
C GLU A 38 -1.13 -8.11 -6.02
N LEU A 39 -1.33 -6.91 -5.46
CA LEU A 39 -0.66 -5.69 -5.91
C LEU A 39 0.85 -5.72 -5.63
N MET A 40 1.27 -6.20 -4.46
CA MET A 40 2.68 -6.31 -4.08
C MET A 40 3.46 -7.35 -4.89
N ALA A 41 2.77 -8.26 -5.59
CA ALA A 41 3.41 -9.16 -6.54
C ALA A 41 3.86 -8.43 -7.83
N LEU A 42 3.32 -7.25 -8.13
CA LEU A 42 3.75 -6.45 -9.28
C LEU A 42 5.16 -5.88 -9.07
N ARG A 43 5.97 -5.90 -10.13
CA ARG A 43 7.34 -5.39 -10.05
C ARG A 43 7.40 -3.92 -9.66
N GLY A 44 8.04 -3.64 -8.53
CA GLY A 44 8.25 -2.27 -8.03
C GLY A 44 7.12 -1.74 -7.15
N VAL A 45 6.13 -2.57 -6.82
CA VAL A 45 5.05 -2.22 -5.89
C VAL A 45 5.37 -2.76 -4.50
N GLY A 46 5.64 -1.86 -3.56
CA GLY A 46 5.77 -2.19 -2.14
C GLY A 46 4.51 -1.83 -1.34
N ARG A 47 4.49 -2.21 -0.05
CA ARG A 47 3.37 -1.98 0.89
C ARG A 47 2.72 -0.60 0.75
N LYS A 48 3.49 0.48 0.87
CA LYS A 48 2.97 1.86 0.75
C LYS A 48 2.24 2.12 -0.57
N VAL A 49 2.80 1.64 -1.69
CA VAL A 49 2.23 1.87 -3.03
C VAL A 49 0.95 1.04 -3.19
N ALA A 50 0.97 -0.23 -2.77
CA ALA A 50 -0.23 -1.07 -2.77
C ALA A 50 -1.36 -0.40 -1.96
N ASP A 51 -1.05 0.10 -0.76
CA ASP A 51 -2.02 0.77 0.11
C ASP A 51 -2.58 2.04 -0.50
N CYS A 52 -1.75 2.83 -1.21
CA CYS A 52 -2.25 3.98 -1.94
C CYS A 52 -3.26 3.58 -3.02
N VAL A 53 -3.01 2.50 -3.77
CA VAL A 53 -3.95 2.02 -4.81
C VAL A 53 -5.23 1.47 -4.18
N LEU A 54 -5.11 0.70 -3.10
CA LEU A 54 -6.24 0.16 -2.35
C LEU A 54 -7.18 1.27 -1.85
N MET A 55 -6.60 2.28 -1.18
CA MET A 55 -7.34 3.39 -0.59
C MET A 55 -7.92 4.34 -1.65
N ALA A 56 -7.13 4.70 -2.67
CA ALA A 56 -7.51 5.76 -3.61
C ALA A 56 -8.31 5.27 -4.82
N SER A 57 -8.19 4.00 -5.21
CA SER A 57 -8.74 3.49 -6.47
C SER A 57 -9.62 2.25 -6.33
N LEU A 58 -9.47 1.47 -5.26
CA LEU A 58 -10.16 0.18 -5.10
C LEU A 58 -11.18 0.16 -3.95
N GLY A 59 -11.45 1.32 -3.31
CA GLY A 59 -12.52 1.45 -2.32
C GLY A 59 -12.20 0.93 -0.91
N HIS A 60 -10.96 0.54 -0.63
CA HIS A 60 -10.54 0.06 0.69
C HIS A 60 -10.25 1.23 1.64
N HIS A 61 -11.29 1.95 2.05
CA HIS A 61 -11.17 3.20 2.81
C HIS A 61 -10.57 3.07 4.21
N SER A 62 -10.53 1.86 4.78
CA SER A 62 -9.86 1.59 6.07
C SER A 62 -8.34 1.44 5.95
N VAL A 63 -7.81 1.31 4.73
CA VAL A 63 -6.38 1.16 4.48
C VAL A 63 -5.73 2.54 4.44
N VAL A 64 -4.76 2.79 5.33
CA VAL A 64 -4.01 4.05 5.34
C VAL A 64 -2.55 3.80 4.91
N PRO A 65 -2.08 4.40 3.80
CA PRO A 65 -0.69 4.28 3.38
C PRO A 65 0.23 5.09 4.30
N VAL A 66 1.24 4.44 4.89
CA VAL A 66 2.22 5.11 5.78
C VAL A 66 3.51 5.38 5.01
N ASP A 67 3.78 6.64 4.72
CA ASP A 67 5.08 7.09 4.22
C ASP A 67 5.95 7.74 5.31
N THR A 68 7.07 8.35 4.92
CA THR A 68 7.99 8.99 5.86
C THR A 68 7.37 10.19 6.58
N HIS A 69 6.48 10.95 5.94
CA HIS A 69 5.80 12.08 6.56
C HIS A 69 4.71 11.59 7.51
N CYS A 70 3.90 10.62 7.07
CA CYS A 70 2.93 9.96 7.95
C CYS A 70 3.62 9.37 9.18
N TRP A 71 4.74 8.66 8.99
CA TRP A 71 5.52 8.07 10.08
C TRP A 71 6.01 9.12 11.08
N GLN A 72 6.56 10.25 10.61
CA GLN A 72 6.98 11.36 11.47
C GLN A 72 5.81 11.95 12.26
N MET A 73 4.65 12.09 11.63
CA MET A 73 3.43 12.58 12.29
C MET A 73 2.93 11.60 13.35
N VAL A 74 2.89 10.30 13.02
CA VAL A 74 2.51 9.22 13.95
C VAL A 74 3.42 9.23 15.17
N GLN A 75 4.74 9.25 14.98
CA GLN A 75 5.71 9.33 16.08
C GLN A 75 5.55 10.61 16.93
N ARG A 76 5.11 11.72 16.33
CA ARG A 76 4.96 12.98 17.04
C ARG A 76 3.71 13.01 17.90
N TRP A 77 2.58 12.57 17.34
CA TRP A 77 1.24 12.86 17.87
C TRP A 77 0.49 11.63 18.40
N TYR A 78 0.74 10.43 17.88
CA TYR A 78 -0.04 9.23 18.20
C TYR A 78 0.77 8.21 18.99
N LEU A 79 2.00 7.93 18.56
CA LEU A 79 2.87 6.86 19.08
C LEU A 79 4.24 7.41 19.50
N PRO A 80 4.32 8.23 20.57
CA PRO A 80 5.57 8.87 20.99
C PRO A 80 6.67 7.88 21.41
N HIS A 81 6.32 6.65 21.81
CA HIS A 81 7.29 5.57 22.11
C HIS A 81 8.02 5.06 20.86
N LEU A 82 7.57 5.43 19.66
CA LEU A 82 8.23 5.07 18.41
C LEU A 82 9.20 6.13 17.89
N ARG A 83 9.34 7.29 18.55
CA ARG A 83 10.24 8.37 18.12
C ARG A 83 11.68 7.89 17.92
N GLY A 84 12.30 8.31 16.82
CA GLY A 84 13.66 7.94 16.45
C GLY A 84 13.82 6.50 15.95
N LYS A 85 12.76 5.69 15.94
CA LYS A 85 12.80 4.32 15.41
C LYS A 85 12.57 4.30 13.90
N SER A 86 13.19 3.34 13.23
CA SER A 86 12.97 3.06 11.81
C SER A 86 11.59 2.44 11.55
N LEU A 87 11.04 2.68 10.37
CA LEU A 87 9.81 2.04 9.92
C LEU A 87 10.11 0.59 9.51
N THR A 88 9.55 -0.37 10.25
CA THR A 88 9.57 -1.81 9.94
C THR A 88 8.17 -2.28 9.55
N ALA A 89 8.00 -3.50 9.03
CA ALA A 89 6.68 -4.04 8.70
C ALA A 89 5.71 -4.01 9.89
N ALA A 90 6.15 -4.49 11.07
CA ALA A 90 5.33 -4.45 12.28
C ALA A 90 4.96 -3.01 12.71
N ARG A 91 5.90 -2.07 12.61
CA ARG A 91 5.63 -0.65 12.94
C ARG A 91 4.75 0.04 11.91
N TYR A 92 4.76 -0.42 10.66
CA TYR A 92 3.85 0.05 9.64
C TYR A 92 2.40 -0.30 10.01
N GLU A 93 2.16 -1.53 10.48
CA GLU A 93 0.84 -1.95 10.95
C GLU A 93 0.39 -1.20 12.19
N GLU A 94 1.28 -1.03 13.17
CA GLU A 94 1.02 -0.23 14.36
C GLU A 94 0.68 1.23 13.99
N ALA A 95 1.45 1.83 13.08
CA ALA A 95 1.22 3.19 12.61
C ALA A 95 -0.10 3.33 11.85
N ALA A 96 -0.40 2.42 10.93
CA ALA A 96 -1.64 2.42 10.17
C ALA A 96 -2.85 2.27 11.10
N SER A 97 -2.78 1.35 12.06
CA SER A 97 -3.87 1.13 13.03
C SER A 97 -4.11 2.32 13.96
N ALA A 98 -3.11 3.17 14.18
CA ALA A 98 -3.24 4.37 15.00
C ALA A 98 -3.91 5.55 14.30
N ILE A 99 -4.06 5.49 12.97
CA ILE A 99 -4.57 6.60 12.12
C ILE A 99 -5.76 6.21 11.23
N THR A 100 -6.20 4.95 11.31
CA THR A 100 -7.47 4.45 10.76
C THR A 100 -8.59 4.71 11.77
#